data_AF-A0A2J0KKP2-F1
#
_entry.id   AF-A0A2J0KKP2-F1
#
_cell.length_a   1.000
_cell.length_b   1.000
_cell.length_c   1.000
_cell.angle_alpha   90.00
_cell.angle_beta   90.00
_cell.angle_gamma   90.00
#
_symmetry.space_group_name_H-M   'P 1'
#
loop_
_entity.id
_entity.type
_entity.pdbx_description
1 polymer ?
#
loop_
_entity_poly.entity_id
_entity_poly.type
_entity_poly.pdbx_seq_one_letter_code
_entity_poly.pdbx_strand_id
1 'polypeptide(L)'
;MHPYQQTDILNPIINFFLQKGVPFDTFILILMLPIIATFIAFLRQVVGIKAFGIYTPLIITFAFLATNGIKYGIAIFLTVILAGMIMRFILKPFRLLYLPRVAIMLTIVAIFLLGILALGGNFRRTGLASVSIFPILIMITIVEKFVAVQIEKGDRIAIILAIETLFISICGYFIASSLWMIKTITLFPWIILFTLPINIFLGKWTGLRLSEYFRFKEIFKHL
;
A
#
# COMPACT_ATOMS: atom_id res chain seq x y z
N MET A 1 2.28 18.78 -17.07
CA MET A 1 3.39 19.64 -16.63
C MET A 1 3.18 19.93 -15.16
N HIS A 2 4.01 19.35 -14.29
CA HIS A 2 3.89 19.58 -12.85
C HIS A 2 4.38 21.02 -12.54
N PRO A 3 3.68 21.79 -11.69
CA PRO A 3 3.98 23.20 -11.40
C PRO A 3 5.32 23.44 -10.66
N TYR A 4 6.17 22.42 -10.55
CA TYR A 4 7.47 22.47 -9.89
C TYR A 4 8.66 22.61 -10.84
N GLN A 5 8.44 22.44 -12.14
CA GLN A 5 9.50 22.62 -13.14
C GLN A 5 9.90 24.10 -13.33
N GLN A 6 9.19 25.04 -12.68
CA GLN A 6 9.30 26.48 -12.94
C GLN A 6 9.80 27.29 -11.73
N THR A 7 10.24 26.65 -10.65
CA THR A 7 10.92 27.36 -9.55
C THR A 7 12.42 27.11 -9.62
N ASP A 8 13.18 28.19 -9.80
CA ASP A 8 14.65 28.28 -9.86
C ASP A 8 15.39 27.87 -8.56
N ILE A 9 14.82 26.98 -7.76
CA ILE A 9 15.39 26.48 -6.48
C ILE A 9 15.27 24.95 -6.43
N LEU A 10 15.59 24.27 -7.52
CA LEU A 10 15.84 22.82 -7.48
C LEU A 10 17.20 22.58 -6.83
N ASN A 11 17.21 21.72 -5.81
CA ASN A 11 18.44 21.34 -5.12
C ASN A 11 19.47 20.79 -6.14
N PRO A 12 20.77 21.14 -6.02
CA PRO A 12 21.80 20.72 -6.99
C PRO A 12 21.87 19.21 -7.17
N ILE A 13 21.55 18.43 -6.13
CA ILE A 13 21.48 16.97 -6.20
C ILE A 13 20.41 16.51 -7.19
N ILE A 14 19.22 17.11 -7.14
CA ILE A 14 18.11 16.74 -8.02
C ILE A 14 18.44 17.09 -9.45
N ASN A 15 18.95 18.31 -9.68
CA ASN A 15 19.37 18.76 -11.01
C ASN A 15 20.42 17.84 -11.62
N PHE A 16 21.36 17.33 -10.83
CA PHE A 16 22.32 16.35 -11.30
C PHE A 16 21.64 15.09 -11.87
N PHE A 17 20.67 14.50 -11.16
CA PHE A 17 19.96 13.30 -11.64
C PHE A 17 19.05 13.59 -12.83
N LEU A 18 18.38 14.74 -12.85
CA LEU A 18 17.55 15.17 -13.98
C LEU A 18 18.39 15.34 -15.27
N GLN A 19 19.57 15.97 -15.16
CA GLN A 19 20.50 16.10 -16.29
C GLN A 19 21.03 14.76 -16.80
N LYS A 20 21.07 13.73 -15.95
CA LYS A 20 21.42 12.36 -16.33
C LYS A 20 20.25 11.56 -16.90
N GLY A 21 19.09 12.20 -17.12
CA GLY A 21 17.92 11.58 -17.76
C GLY A 21 17.00 10.83 -16.80
N VAL A 22 17.17 10.94 -15.49
CA VAL A 22 16.25 10.34 -14.52
C VAL A 22 14.97 11.18 -14.45
N PRO A 23 13.76 10.60 -14.62
CA PRO A 23 12.53 11.34 -14.45
C PRO A 23 12.36 11.87 -13.03
N PHE A 24 11.87 13.11 -12.90
CA PHE A 24 11.64 13.74 -11.60
C PHE A 24 10.76 12.88 -10.68
N ASP A 25 9.66 12.34 -11.23
CA ASP A 25 8.72 11.52 -10.46
C ASP A 25 9.39 10.25 -9.92
N THR A 26 10.25 9.61 -10.71
CA THR A 26 11.01 8.43 -10.27
C THR A 26 11.93 8.78 -9.11
N PHE A 27 12.66 9.90 -9.21
CA PHE A 27 13.54 10.36 -8.14
C PHE A 27 12.78 10.64 -6.84
N ILE A 28 11.67 11.39 -6.93
CA ILE A 28 10.83 11.70 -5.77
C ILE A 28 10.24 10.43 -5.15
N LEU A 29 9.73 9.49 -5.95
CA LEU A 29 9.16 8.24 -5.45
C LEU A 29 10.20 7.37 -4.71
N ILE A 30 11.44 7.33 -5.20
CA ILE A 30 12.55 6.63 -4.52
C ILE A 30 12.83 7.25 -3.15
N LEU A 31 12.89 8.58 -3.05
CA LEU A 31 13.10 9.28 -1.78
C LEU A 31 11.89 9.19 -0.84
N MET A 32 10.69 9.08 -1.40
CA MET A 32 9.45 8.94 -0.64
C MET A 32 9.35 7.55 0.03
N LEU A 33 9.94 6.51 -0.56
CA LEU A 33 9.91 5.13 -0.05
C LEU A 33 10.31 4.99 1.41
N PRO A 34 11.51 5.43 1.87
CA PRO A 34 11.91 5.32 3.27
C PRO A 34 11.00 6.13 4.22
N ILE A 35 10.46 7.26 3.75
CA ILE A 35 9.56 8.11 4.54
C ILE A 35 8.23 7.38 4.80
N ILE A 36 7.63 6.82 3.75
CA ILE A 36 6.39 6.03 3.88
C ILE A 36 6.63 4.75 4.67
N ALA A 37 7.77 4.08 4.49
CA ALA A 37 8.12 2.90 5.28
C ALA A 37 8.21 3.23 6.78
N THR A 38 8.82 4.36 7.14
CA THR A 38 8.91 4.86 8.52
C THR A 38 7.54 5.20 9.09
N PHE A 39 6.69 5.85 8.29
CA PHE A 39 5.30 6.12 8.68
C PHE A 39 4.52 4.84 8.97
N ILE A 40 4.64 3.83 8.10
CA ILE A 40 3.98 2.53 8.31
C ILE A 40 4.54 1.85 9.57
N ALA A 41 5.85 1.88 9.78
CA ALA A 41 6.49 1.34 10.98
C ALA A 41 5.98 2.05 12.26
N PHE A 42 5.84 3.38 12.22
CA PHE A 42 5.26 4.17 13.31
C PHE A 42 3.81 3.75 13.61
N LEU A 43 2.94 3.67 12.61
CA LEU A 43 1.55 3.23 12.82
C LEU A 43 1.48 1.82 13.41
N ARG A 44 2.35 0.92 12.95
CA ARG A 44 2.36 -0.46 13.44
C ARG A 44 2.90 -0.57 14.87
N GLN A 45 3.94 0.18 15.21
CA GLN A 45 4.61 0.08 16.51
C GLN A 45 3.93 0.92 17.59
N VAL A 46 3.51 2.15 17.25
CA VAL A 46 2.96 3.12 18.21
C VAL A 46 1.44 2.99 18.27
N VAL A 47 0.75 2.97 17.13
CA VAL A 47 -0.72 2.85 17.10
C VAL A 47 -1.15 1.39 17.32
N GLY A 48 -0.38 0.44 16.79
CA GLY A 48 -0.66 -0.99 16.92
C GLY A 48 -1.64 -1.53 15.88
N ILE A 49 -1.79 -0.84 14.75
CA ILE A 49 -2.59 -1.31 13.60
C ILE A 49 -1.89 -2.53 12.99
N LYS A 50 -2.62 -3.61 12.73
CA LYS A 50 -2.06 -4.81 12.11
C LYS A 50 -2.22 -4.72 10.59
N ALA A 51 -1.26 -5.20 9.82
CA ALA A 51 -1.36 -5.24 8.36
C ALA A 51 -0.68 -6.49 7.83
N PHE A 52 -0.74 -6.74 6.52
CA PHE A 52 0.03 -7.77 5.83
C PHE A 52 1.54 -7.45 5.82
N GLY A 53 2.14 -7.30 7.00
CA GLY A 53 3.50 -6.79 7.16
C GLY A 53 3.64 -5.30 6.83
N ILE A 54 4.87 -4.82 6.76
CA ILE A 54 5.19 -3.42 6.40
C ILE A 54 5.23 -3.25 4.87
N TYR A 55 5.70 -4.28 4.17
CA TYR A 55 5.91 -4.23 2.73
C TYR A 55 4.60 -4.10 1.95
N THR A 56 3.58 -4.90 2.26
CA THR A 56 2.32 -4.88 1.51
C THR A 56 1.64 -3.50 1.48
N PRO A 57 1.38 -2.81 2.62
CA PRO A 57 0.81 -1.46 2.56
C PRO A 57 1.72 -0.44 1.87
N LEU A 58 3.05 -0.63 1.91
CA LEU A 58 4.01 0.23 1.21
C LEU A 58 3.83 0.13 -0.31
N ILE A 59 3.84 -1.08 -0.90
CA ILE A 59 3.69 -1.20 -2.36
C ILE A 59 2.29 -0.77 -2.80
N ILE A 60 1.24 -1.05 -2.00
CA ILE A 60 -0.13 -0.61 -2.30
C ILE A 60 -0.19 0.92 -2.37
N THR A 61 0.48 1.61 -1.44
CA THR A 61 0.61 3.08 -1.46
C THR A 61 1.17 3.55 -2.79
N PHE A 62 2.28 2.95 -3.24
CA PHE A 62 2.92 3.31 -4.51
C PHE A 62 2.07 2.91 -5.73
N ALA A 63 1.37 1.78 -5.67
CA ALA A 63 0.43 1.38 -6.71
C ALA A 63 -0.73 2.36 -6.81
N PHE A 64 -1.24 2.90 -5.69
CA PHE A 64 -2.25 3.96 -5.69
C PHE A 64 -1.72 5.27 -6.29
N LEU A 65 -0.46 5.63 -6.05
CA LEU A 65 0.17 6.81 -6.69
C LEU A 65 0.31 6.62 -8.20
N ALA A 66 0.66 5.41 -8.63
CA ALA A 66 0.80 5.07 -10.04
C ALA A 66 -0.54 4.83 -10.74
N THR A 67 -1.64 4.65 -10.00
CA THR A 67 -2.99 4.77 -10.58
C THR A 67 -3.33 6.25 -10.73
N ASN A 68 -3.93 6.63 -11.88
CA ASN A 68 -4.41 8.00 -12.17
C ASN A 68 -5.62 8.43 -11.29
N GLY A 69 -5.63 8.04 -10.02
CA GLY A 69 -6.66 8.33 -9.04
C GLY A 69 -6.81 7.21 -8.03
N ILE A 70 -6.76 7.56 -6.75
CA ILE A 70 -6.95 6.63 -5.62
C ILE A 70 -8.26 5.82 -5.72
N LYS A 71 -9.31 6.39 -6.32
CA LYS A 71 -10.60 5.72 -6.54
C LYS A 71 -10.44 4.41 -7.31
N TYR A 72 -9.58 4.40 -8.33
CA TYR A 72 -9.33 3.24 -9.18
C TYR A 72 -8.47 2.21 -8.46
N GLY A 73 -7.42 2.66 -7.77
CA GLY A 73 -6.61 1.80 -6.91
C GLY A 73 -7.45 1.07 -5.86
N ILE A 74 -8.31 1.79 -5.13
CA ILE A 74 -9.21 1.20 -4.13
C ILE A 74 -10.18 0.21 -4.79
N ALA A 75 -10.76 0.54 -5.94
CA ALA A 75 -11.67 -0.37 -6.64
C ALA A 75 -10.99 -1.69 -7.06
N ILE A 76 -9.75 -1.61 -7.57
CA ILE A 76 -8.95 -2.79 -7.92
C ILE A 76 -8.63 -3.60 -6.66
N PHE A 77 -8.18 -2.95 -5.58
CA PHE A 77 -7.87 -3.64 -4.33
C PHE A 77 -9.10 -4.38 -3.78
N LEU A 78 -10.26 -3.71 -3.71
CA LEU A 78 -11.50 -4.33 -3.23
C LEU A 78 -11.92 -5.51 -4.10
N THR A 79 -11.83 -5.35 -5.42
CA THR A 79 -12.10 -6.44 -6.38
C THR A 79 -11.24 -7.65 -6.08
N VAL A 80 -9.93 -7.43 -5.90
CA VAL A 80 -8.96 -8.50 -5.65
C VAL A 80 -9.28 -9.25 -4.36
N ILE A 81 -9.61 -8.52 -3.28
CA ILE A 81 -10.00 -9.13 -1.99
C ILE A 81 -11.33 -9.88 -2.10
N LEU A 82 -12.33 -9.32 -2.80
CA LEU A 82 -13.63 -9.97 -3.02
C LEU A 82 -13.52 -11.25 -3.85
N ALA A 83 -12.77 -11.20 -4.96
CA ALA A 83 -12.47 -12.37 -5.76
C ALA A 83 -11.73 -13.43 -4.93
N GLY A 84 -10.76 -13.00 -4.12
CA GLY A 84 -10.07 -13.85 -3.13
C GLY A 84 -11.04 -14.56 -2.17
N MET A 85 -12.01 -13.82 -1.65
CA MET A 85 -12.99 -14.35 -0.71
C MET A 85 -13.95 -15.36 -1.36
N ILE A 86 -14.55 -15.01 -2.49
CA ILE A 86 -15.46 -15.88 -3.25
C ILE A 86 -14.75 -17.19 -3.58
N MET A 87 -13.51 -17.09 -4.03
CA MET A 87 -12.81 -18.23 -4.57
C MET A 87 -12.40 -19.22 -3.47
N ARG A 88 -12.14 -18.77 -2.24
CA ARG A 88 -12.00 -19.70 -1.11
C ARG A 88 -13.23 -20.57 -0.89
N PHE A 89 -14.44 -20.02 -1.01
CA PHE A 89 -15.66 -20.83 -0.87
C PHE A 89 -15.74 -21.91 -1.96
N ILE A 90 -15.37 -21.55 -3.19
CA ILE A 90 -15.35 -22.47 -4.33
C ILE A 90 -14.28 -23.56 -4.15
N LEU A 91 -13.09 -23.22 -3.65
CA LEU A 91 -11.96 -24.15 -3.47
C LEU A 91 -12.01 -24.99 -2.19
N LYS A 92 -12.84 -24.61 -1.21
CA LYS A 92 -12.96 -25.30 0.08
C LYS A 92 -13.17 -26.82 -0.04
N PRO A 93 -14.04 -27.36 -0.92
CA PRO A 93 -14.25 -28.81 -1.03
C PRO A 93 -13.06 -29.56 -1.66
N PHE A 94 -12.22 -28.88 -2.45
CA PHE A 94 -11.18 -29.54 -3.25
C PHE A 94 -9.93 -29.97 -2.46
N ARG A 95 -9.82 -29.59 -1.17
CA ARG A 95 -8.69 -29.92 -0.27
C ARG A 95 -7.30 -29.76 -0.91
N LEU A 96 -7.12 -28.75 -1.76
CA LEU A 96 -5.87 -28.53 -2.50
C LEU A 96 -4.73 -28.08 -1.58
N LEU A 97 -3.50 -28.42 -1.97
CA LEU A 97 -2.27 -27.87 -1.39
C LEU A 97 -2.22 -26.34 -1.60
N TYR A 98 -1.42 -25.67 -0.76
CA TYR A 98 -1.30 -24.21 -0.77
C TYR A 98 -0.84 -23.64 -2.12
N LEU A 99 0.25 -24.16 -2.71
CA LEU A 99 0.80 -23.67 -3.99
C LEU A 99 -0.21 -23.76 -5.15
N PRO A 100 -0.82 -24.93 -5.45
CA PRO A 100 -1.84 -25.05 -6.48
C PRO A 100 -3.06 -24.17 -6.21
N ARG A 101 -3.47 -24.04 -4.94
CA ARG A 101 -4.57 -23.17 -4.56
C ARG A 101 -4.26 -21.72 -4.90
N VAL A 102 -3.10 -21.19 -4.51
CA VAL A 102 -2.70 -19.81 -4.84
C VAL A 102 -2.65 -19.59 -6.34
N ALA A 103 -2.09 -20.53 -7.11
CA ALA A 103 -2.05 -20.42 -8.58
C ALA A 103 -3.46 -20.28 -9.19
N ILE A 104 -4.41 -21.13 -8.79
CA ILE A 104 -5.81 -21.05 -9.26
C ILE A 104 -6.45 -19.71 -8.86
N MET A 105 -6.20 -19.25 -7.64
CA MET A 105 -6.71 -17.96 -7.14
C MET A 105 -6.18 -16.80 -8.00
N LEU A 106 -4.89 -16.81 -8.33
CA LEU A 106 -4.27 -15.79 -9.19
C LEU A 106 -4.88 -15.78 -10.60
N THR A 107 -5.08 -16.96 -11.20
CA THR A 107 -5.74 -17.08 -12.52
C THR A 107 -7.13 -16.46 -12.50
N ILE A 108 -7.91 -16.72 -11.45
CA ILE A 108 -9.29 -16.24 -11.36
C ILE A 108 -9.34 -14.75 -11.09
N VAL A 109 -8.46 -14.23 -10.24
CA VAL A 109 -8.33 -12.78 -10.02
C VAL A 109 -7.94 -12.07 -11.32
N ALA A 110 -7.04 -12.65 -12.11
CA ALA A 110 -6.69 -12.12 -13.43
C ALA A 110 -7.90 -12.07 -14.37
N ILE A 111 -8.72 -13.14 -14.42
CA ILE A 111 -9.97 -13.18 -15.21
C ILE A 111 -10.96 -12.11 -14.73
N PHE A 112 -11.15 -11.97 -13.41
CA PHE A 112 -12.02 -10.93 -12.83
C PHE A 112 -11.56 -9.52 -13.20
N LEU A 113 -10.26 -9.26 -13.14
CA LEU A 113 -9.69 -7.97 -13.51
C LEU A 113 -9.85 -7.69 -15.01
N LEU A 114 -9.62 -8.68 -15.87
CA LEU A 114 -9.91 -8.55 -17.30
C LEU A 114 -11.38 -8.24 -17.56
N GLY A 115 -12.29 -8.91 -16.85
CA GLY A 115 -13.73 -8.63 -16.91
C GLY A 115 -14.06 -7.20 -16.50
N ILE A 116 -13.48 -6.70 -15.41
CA ILE A 116 -13.69 -5.32 -14.95
C ILE A 116 -13.09 -4.29 -15.90
N LEU A 117 -11.93 -4.57 -16.51
CA LEU A 117 -11.34 -3.69 -17.53
C LEU A 117 -12.23 -3.64 -18.78
N ALA A 118 -12.75 -4.78 -19.23
CA ALA A 118 -13.69 -4.86 -20.35
C ALA A 118 -14.99 -4.09 -20.07
N LEU A 119 -15.58 -4.27 -18.88
CA LEU A 119 -16.76 -3.52 -18.44
C LEU A 119 -16.45 -2.02 -18.32
N GLY A 120 -15.32 -1.66 -17.73
CA GLY A 120 -14.88 -0.27 -17.56
C GLY A 120 -14.69 0.47 -18.89
N GLY A 121 -14.20 -0.23 -19.92
CA GLY A 121 -14.13 0.26 -21.29
C GLY A 121 -15.50 0.55 -21.89
N ASN A 122 -16.48 -0.34 -21.67
CA ASN A 122 -17.84 -0.18 -22.21
C ASN A 122 -18.60 1.00 -21.55
N PHE A 123 -18.41 1.25 -20.26
CA PHE A 123 -19.03 2.36 -19.53
C PHE A 123 -18.39 3.74 -19.80
N ARG A 124 -17.48 3.87 -20.79
CA ARG A 124 -16.68 5.08 -21.06
C ARG A 124 -15.92 5.60 -19.83
N ARG A 125 -15.71 4.76 -18.81
CA ARG A 125 -14.89 5.04 -17.62
C ARG A 125 -13.44 4.71 -17.96
N THR A 126 -12.88 5.43 -18.93
CA THR A 126 -11.53 5.23 -19.49
C THR A 126 -10.43 5.33 -18.45
N GLY A 127 -10.68 5.98 -17.30
CA GLY A 127 -9.72 6.07 -16.20
C GLY A 127 -9.28 4.70 -15.65
N LEU A 128 -10.15 3.69 -15.67
CA LEU A 128 -9.81 2.33 -15.21
C LEU A 128 -8.95 1.58 -16.24
N ALA A 129 -9.25 1.74 -17.53
CA ALA A 129 -8.50 1.15 -18.64
C ALA A 129 -7.15 1.85 -18.89
N SER A 130 -7.00 3.11 -18.46
CA SER A 130 -5.77 3.89 -18.56
C SER A 130 -4.75 3.59 -17.44
N VAL A 131 -5.12 2.75 -16.47
CA VAL A 131 -4.22 2.37 -15.38
C VAL A 131 -3.11 1.47 -15.93
N SER A 132 -1.87 1.78 -15.56
CA SER A 132 -0.72 0.94 -15.92
C SER A 132 -0.88 -0.49 -15.39
N ILE A 133 -0.33 -1.46 -16.11
CA ILE A 133 -0.36 -2.88 -15.71
C ILE A 133 0.40 -3.11 -14.39
N PHE A 134 1.40 -2.31 -14.08
CA PHE A 134 2.25 -2.51 -12.89
C PHE A 134 1.48 -2.40 -11.56
N PRO A 135 0.70 -1.33 -11.29
CA PRO A 135 -0.22 -1.28 -10.14
C PRO A 135 -1.16 -2.48 -10.04
N ILE A 136 -1.68 -2.94 -11.18
CA ILE A 136 -2.62 -4.07 -11.22
C ILE A 136 -1.92 -5.35 -10.78
N LEU A 137 -0.72 -5.64 -11.32
CA LEU A 137 0.08 -6.80 -10.92
C LEU A 137 0.43 -6.76 -9.44
N ILE A 138 0.82 -5.59 -8.92
CA ILE A 138 1.06 -5.39 -7.48
C ILE A 138 -0.18 -5.78 -6.67
N MET A 139 -1.37 -5.30 -7.05
CA MET A 139 -2.60 -5.64 -6.33
C MET A 139 -2.88 -7.14 -6.38
N ILE A 140 -2.66 -7.80 -7.51
CA ILE A 140 -2.82 -9.25 -7.65
C ILE A 140 -1.90 -10.01 -6.69
N THR A 141 -0.65 -9.57 -6.47
CA THR A 141 0.26 -10.25 -5.53
C THR A 141 -0.25 -10.25 -4.07
N ILE A 142 -1.15 -9.33 -3.72
CA ILE A 142 -1.76 -9.29 -2.38
C ILE A 142 -2.66 -10.51 -2.16
N VAL A 143 -3.22 -11.09 -3.23
CA VAL A 143 -4.05 -12.31 -3.15
C VAL A 143 -3.30 -13.41 -2.45
N GLU A 144 -2.01 -13.59 -2.74
CA GLU A 144 -1.21 -14.62 -2.11
C GLU A 144 -1.14 -14.41 -0.59
N LYS A 145 -0.82 -13.19 -0.14
CA LYS A 145 -0.79 -12.85 1.29
C LYS A 145 -2.16 -12.98 1.95
N PHE A 146 -3.21 -12.55 1.25
CA PHE A 146 -4.58 -12.67 1.72
C PHE A 146 -4.97 -14.14 1.91
N VAL A 147 -4.74 -14.99 0.91
CA VAL A 147 -5.03 -16.43 0.95
C VAL A 147 -4.24 -17.13 2.05
N ALA A 148 -2.95 -16.82 2.20
CA ALA A 148 -2.13 -17.37 3.29
C ALA A 148 -2.74 -17.07 4.66
N VAL A 149 -3.06 -15.80 4.94
CA VAL A 149 -3.67 -15.41 6.21
C VAL A 149 -5.07 -15.98 6.38
N GLN A 150 -5.83 -16.08 5.30
CA GLN A 150 -7.19 -16.64 5.30
C GLN A 150 -7.18 -18.14 5.64
N ILE A 151 -6.13 -18.86 5.27
CA ILE A 151 -5.93 -20.28 5.62
C ILE A 151 -5.42 -20.42 7.04
N GLU A 152 -4.41 -19.63 7.44
CA GLU A 152 -3.76 -19.73 8.76
C GLU A 152 -4.62 -19.20 9.91
N LYS A 153 -5.31 -18.08 9.68
CA LYS A 153 -5.98 -17.28 10.72
C LYS A 153 -7.49 -17.13 10.49
N GLY A 154 -8.01 -17.65 9.37
CA GLY A 154 -9.42 -17.59 9.02
C GLY A 154 -9.86 -16.29 8.37
N ASP A 155 -11.09 -16.29 7.84
CA ASP A 155 -11.64 -15.20 7.02
C ASP A 155 -11.76 -13.89 7.77
N ARG A 156 -12.24 -13.95 9.01
CA ARG A 156 -12.45 -12.74 9.83
C ARG A 156 -11.14 -11.97 10.01
N ILE A 157 -10.07 -12.68 10.35
CA ILE A 157 -8.75 -12.06 10.55
C ILE A 157 -8.18 -11.56 9.22
N ALA A 158 -8.33 -12.32 8.13
CA ALA A 158 -7.89 -11.89 6.81
C ALA A 158 -8.59 -10.61 6.34
N ILE A 159 -9.90 -10.48 6.57
CA ILE A 159 -10.69 -9.29 6.21
C ILE A 159 -10.26 -8.09 7.06
N ILE A 160 -10.14 -8.25 8.38
CA ILE A 160 -9.67 -7.18 9.27
C ILE A 160 -8.29 -6.70 8.80
N LEU A 161 -7.38 -7.63 8.53
CA LEU A 161 -6.03 -7.30 8.10
C LEU A 161 -6.00 -6.63 6.72
N ALA A 162 -6.90 -7.01 5.81
CA ALA A 162 -7.05 -6.35 4.51
C ALA A 162 -7.58 -4.92 4.66
N ILE A 163 -8.56 -4.69 5.54
CA ILE A 163 -9.10 -3.35 5.82
C ILE A 163 -8.04 -2.46 6.46
N GLU A 164 -7.32 -2.96 7.47
CA GLU A 164 -6.24 -2.20 8.11
C GLU A 164 -5.10 -1.91 7.12
N THR A 165 -4.75 -2.88 6.27
CA THR A 165 -3.74 -2.68 5.20
C THR A 165 -4.21 -1.60 4.22
N LEU A 166 -5.47 -1.64 3.79
CA LEU A 166 -6.06 -0.64 2.91
C LEU A 166 -6.02 0.75 3.57
N PHE A 167 -6.42 0.84 4.83
CA PHE A 167 -6.40 2.10 5.58
C PHE A 167 -5.00 2.71 5.66
N ILE A 168 -3.99 1.93 6.06
CA ILE A 168 -2.59 2.39 6.10
C ILE A 168 -2.13 2.86 4.73
N SER A 169 -2.50 2.13 3.66
CA SER A 169 -2.09 2.47 2.29
C SER A 169 -2.74 3.76 1.78
N ILE A 170 -4.00 4.01 2.17
CA ILE A 170 -4.70 5.26 1.88
C ILE A 170 -4.01 6.43 2.61
N CYS A 171 -3.70 6.27 3.89
CA CYS A 171 -2.95 7.29 4.63
C CYS A 171 -1.57 7.56 4.00
N GLY A 172 -0.85 6.49 3.65
CA GLY A 172 0.43 6.58 2.94
C GLY A 172 0.29 7.33 1.61
N TYR A 173 -0.77 7.08 0.85
CA TYR A 173 -1.05 7.79 -0.40
C TYR A 173 -1.26 9.29 -0.16
N PHE A 174 -2.03 9.67 0.86
CA PHE A 174 -2.26 11.09 1.16
C PHE A 174 -0.98 11.80 1.60
N ILE A 175 -0.12 11.14 2.37
CA ILE A 175 1.19 11.68 2.75
C ILE A 175 2.05 11.86 1.49
N ALA A 176 2.13 10.83 0.64
CA ALA A 176 2.99 10.84 -0.53
C ALA A 176 2.51 11.78 -1.65
N SER A 177 1.19 11.94 -1.80
CA SER A 177 0.59 12.86 -2.79
C SER A 177 0.52 14.31 -2.30
N SER A 178 0.85 14.56 -1.03
CA SER A 178 0.77 15.92 -0.48
C SER A 178 1.80 16.85 -1.11
N LEU A 179 1.34 18.03 -1.52
CA LEU A 179 2.17 19.10 -2.08
C LEU A 179 3.34 19.46 -1.13
N TRP A 180 3.04 19.47 0.17
CA TRP A 180 4.01 19.80 1.22
C TRP A 180 5.14 18.78 1.31
N MET A 181 4.85 17.48 1.27
CA MET A 181 5.88 16.44 1.32
C MET A 181 6.77 16.47 0.07
N ILE A 182 6.16 16.59 -1.12
CA ILE A 182 6.91 16.66 -2.40
C ILE A 182 7.85 17.87 -2.41
N LYS A 183 7.36 19.05 -2.02
CA LYS A 183 8.18 20.27 -1.88
C LYS A 183 9.33 20.07 -0.89
N THR A 184 9.06 19.49 0.27
CA THR A 184 10.08 19.25 1.31
C THR A 184 11.19 18.35 0.80
N ILE A 185 10.87 17.25 0.12
CA ILE A 185 11.85 16.33 -0.47
C ILE A 185 12.65 17.02 -1.59
N THR A 186 11.99 17.89 -2.35
CA THR A 186 12.61 18.62 -3.47
C THR A 186 13.62 19.66 -2.97
N LEU A 187 13.32 20.34 -1.86
CA LEU A 187 14.19 21.32 -1.24
C LEU A 187 15.33 20.64 -0.44
N PHE A 188 15.00 19.60 0.33
CA PHE A 188 15.89 18.94 1.28
C PHE A 188 15.93 17.41 1.08
N PRO A 189 16.60 16.90 0.02
CA PRO A 189 16.67 15.45 -0.25
C PRO A 189 17.25 14.63 0.90
N TRP A 190 18.17 15.21 1.67
CA TRP A 190 18.80 14.57 2.84
C TRP A 190 17.84 14.26 3.99
N ILE A 191 16.59 14.74 3.95
CA ILE A 191 15.59 14.44 4.98
C ILE A 191 15.38 12.92 5.16
N ILE A 192 15.63 12.13 4.10
CA ILE A 192 15.58 10.68 4.18
C ILE A 192 16.52 10.10 5.23
N LEU A 193 17.64 10.76 5.54
CA LEU A 193 18.60 10.26 6.53
C LEU A 193 18.03 10.29 7.94
N PHE A 194 17.10 11.19 8.23
CA PHE A 194 16.38 11.21 9.51
C PHE A 194 15.47 9.99 9.71
N THR A 195 15.09 9.30 8.64
CA THR A 195 14.30 8.06 8.77
C THR A 195 15.09 6.96 9.49
N LEU A 196 16.43 6.96 9.40
CA LEU A 196 17.28 5.97 10.08
C LEU A 196 17.22 6.08 11.61
N PRO A 197 17.55 7.22 12.26
CA PRO A 197 17.46 7.33 13.71
C PRO A 197 16.02 7.18 14.21
N ILE A 198 15.02 7.64 13.45
CA ILE A 198 13.60 7.45 13.81
C ILE A 198 13.26 5.95 13.84
N ASN A 199 13.66 5.19 12.82
CA ASN A 199 13.42 3.74 12.79
C ASN A 199 14.20 2.98 13.87
N ILE A 200 15.43 3.41 14.20
CA ILE A 200 16.20 2.84 15.32
C ILE A 200 15.47 3.08 16.65
N PHE A 201 14.98 4.31 16.86
CA PHE A 201 14.24 4.65 18.06
C PHE A 201 12.92 3.89 18.17
N LEU A 202 12.17 3.78 17.06
CA LEU A 202 10.97 2.95 16.96
C LEU A 202 11.27 1.47 17.25
N GLY A 203 12.40 0.95 16.77
CA GLY A 203 12.82 -0.43 17.03
C GLY A 203 13.12 -0.71 18.50
N LYS A 204 13.53 0.30 19.26
CA LYS A 204 13.75 0.23 20.71
C LYS A 204 12.51 0.56 21.54
N TRP A 205 11.40 0.93 20.90
CA TRP A 205 10.18 1.32 21.58
C TRP A 205 9.47 0.10 22.18
N THR A 206 9.64 -0.09 23.49
CA THR A 206 9.01 -1.14 24.31
C THR A 206 7.71 -0.68 24.98
N GLY A 207 7.26 0.55 24.75
CA GLY A 207 6.01 1.07 25.31
C GLY A 207 4.78 0.30 24.83
N LEU A 208 3.74 0.24 25.66
CA LEU A 208 2.43 -0.32 25.29
C LEU A 208 1.90 0.38 24.04
N ARG A 209 1.34 -0.39 23.11
CA ARG A 209 0.71 0.16 21.90
C ARG A 209 -0.50 0.99 22.30
N LEU A 210 -0.80 2.08 21.59
CA LEU A 210 -2.02 2.86 21.83
C LEU A 210 -3.27 1.97 21.77
N SER A 211 -3.31 1.00 20.85
CA SER A 211 -4.39 0.01 20.78
C SER A 211 -4.50 -0.88 22.02
N GLU A 212 -3.39 -1.15 22.72
CA GLU A 212 -3.39 -1.87 24.00
C GLU A 212 -3.91 -0.97 25.11
N TYR A 213 -3.57 0.32 25.12
CA TYR A 213 -4.13 1.27 26.07
C TYR A 213 -5.66 1.35 25.99
N PHE A 214 -6.22 1.39 24.78
CA PHE A 214 -7.68 1.34 24.59
C PHE A 214 -8.29 0.00 25.00
N ARG A 215 -7.60 -1.13 24.76
CA ARG A 215 -8.08 -2.46 25.14
C ARG A 215 -8.02 -2.71 26.66
N PHE A 216 -7.03 -2.18 27.36
CA PHE A 216 -6.86 -2.34 28.81
C PHE A 216 -7.57 -1.27 29.64
N LYS A 217 -8.19 -0.28 28.99
CA LYS A 217 -8.99 0.75 29.69
C LYS A 217 -10.15 0.16 30.50
N GLU A 218 -10.73 -0.96 30.06
CA GLU A 218 -11.79 -1.65 30.80
C GLU A 218 -11.28 -2.35 32.07
N ILE A 219 -10.03 -2.82 32.08
CA ILE A 219 -9.43 -3.50 33.23
C ILE A 219 -9.00 -2.49 34.31
N PHE A 220 -8.51 -1.31 33.90
CA PHE A 220 -8.17 -0.22 34.82
C PHE A 220 -9.39 0.47 35.46
N LYS A 221 -10.61 0.19 35.01
CA LYS A 221 -11.83 0.73 35.62
C LYS A 221 -12.27 -0.05 36.88
N HIS A 222 -11.64 -1.19 37.16
CA HIS A 222 -11.95 -2.06 38.29
C HIS A 222 -10.78 -2.25 39.28
N LEU A 223 -9.77 -1.38 39.22
CA LEU A 223 -8.71 -1.26 40.23
C LEU A 223 -8.86 0.09 40.95
#